data_AF-A0A499W075-F1
#
_entry.id   AF-A0A499W075-F1
#
_cell.length_a   1.000
_cell.length_b   1.000
_cell.length_c   1.000
_cell.angle_alpha   90.00
_cell.angle_beta   90.00
_cell.angle_gamma   90.00
#
_symmetry.space_group_name_H-M   'P 1'
#
loop_
_entity.id
_entity.type
_entity.pdbx_description
1 polymer ?
#
loop_
_entity_poly.entity_id
_entity_poly.type
_entity_poly.pdbx_seq_one_letter_code
_entity_poly.pdbx_strand_id
1 'polypeptide(L)'
;MGGEGRRGPLLGVYDGAQFDPVKGSLRPGDVLMLFTDGLVETAERDIVEGIDRLTGEADRYVAGGFHGAAWHLIEAVAKDVNDDRALLLVCRDGPTAAAR
;
A
#
# COMPACT_ATOMS: atom_id res chain seq x y z
N MET A 1 -9.60 12.47 25.71
CA MET A 1 -10.35 11.25 25.34
C MET A 1 -9.68 10.66 24.12
N GLY A 2 -9.31 9.38 24.20
CA GLY A 2 -8.60 8.66 23.14
C GLY A 2 -9.49 8.30 21.96
N GLY A 3 -8.85 7.93 20.87
CA GLY A 3 -9.47 7.42 19.66
C GLY A 3 -8.40 7.18 18.60
N GLU A 4 -7.83 5.98 18.60
CA GLU A 4 -7.11 5.39 17.47
C GLU A 4 -7.93 5.49 16.17
N GLY A 5 -7.24 5.77 15.06
CA GLY A 5 -7.79 5.59 13.71
C GLY A 5 -8.63 6.75 13.17
N ARG A 6 -7.98 7.81 12.67
CA ARG A 6 -8.64 8.78 11.77
C ARG A 6 -8.92 8.12 10.42
N ARG A 7 -9.90 7.21 10.34
CA ARG A 7 -10.55 6.90 9.05
C ARG A 7 -11.35 8.15 8.69
N GLY A 8 -10.99 8.81 7.59
CA GLY A 8 -11.73 9.96 7.10
C GLY A 8 -13.21 9.60 6.90
N PRO A 9 -14.14 10.56 7.08
CA PRO A 9 -15.56 10.29 6.90
C PRO A 9 -15.82 9.74 5.48
N LEU A 10 -16.78 8.82 5.36
CA LEU A 10 -17.21 8.33 4.06
C LEU A 10 -17.66 9.51 3.18
N LEU A 11 -17.23 9.50 1.92
CA LEU A 11 -17.58 10.53 0.94
C LEU A 11 -19.10 10.65 0.81
N GLY A 12 -19.62 11.87 1.00
CA GLY A 12 -21.04 12.19 0.78
C GLY A 12 -22.01 11.81 1.91
N VAL A 13 -21.53 11.24 3.02
CA VAL A 13 -22.38 10.87 4.17
C VAL A 13 -22.62 12.06 5.12
N TYR A 14 -21.65 12.97 5.21
CA TYR A 14 -21.73 14.14 6.10
C TYR A 14 -21.62 15.43 5.29
N ASP A 15 -22.64 16.29 5.40
CA ASP A 15 -22.56 17.66 4.92
C ASP A 15 -21.46 18.41 5.68
N GLY A 16 -20.49 18.95 4.96
CA GLY A 16 -19.35 19.68 5.53
C GLY A 16 -18.17 18.82 6.01
N ALA A 17 -18.09 17.55 5.61
CA ALA A 17 -16.95 16.69 5.89
C ALA A 17 -15.61 17.34 5.48
N GLN A 18 -14.70 17.49 6.44
CA GLN A 18 -13.35 17.98 6.20
C GLN A 18 -12.41 16.79 5.95
N PHE A 19 -11.79 16.79 4.78
CA PHE A 19 -10.76 15.82 4.41
C PHE A 19 -9.39 16.48 4.58
N ASP A 20 -8.83 16.37 5.77
CA ASP A 20 -7.50 16.93 6.05
C ASP A 20 -6.42 16.14 5.29
N PRO A 21 -5.65 16.79 4.39
CA PRO A 21 -4.59 16.11 3.67
C PRO A 21 -3.41 15.81 4.61
N VAL A 22 -2.87 14.60 4.51
CA VAL A 22 -1.59 14.25 5.15
C VAL A 22 -0.46 14.58 4.18
N LYS A 23 0.58 15.24 4.67
CA LYS A 23 1.79 15.56 3.89
C LYS A 23 2.95 14.69 4.35
N GLY A 24 3.64 14.08 3.41
CA GLY A 24 4.87 13.30 3.62
C GLY A 24 5.91 13.64 2.57
N SER A 25 7.16 13.23 2.78
CA SER A 25 8.24 13.38 1.81
C SER A 25 8.86 12.02 1.53
N LEU A 26 8.83 11.61 0.26
CA LEU A 26 9.55 10.42 -0.23
C LEU A 26 10.97 10.82 -0.60
N ARG A 27 11.97 10.15 -0.04
CA ARG A 27 13.39 10.31 -0.38
C ARG A 27 13.75 9.46 -1.60
N PRO A 28 14.86 9.75 -2.31
CA PRO A 28 15.32 8.89 -3.39
C PRO A 28 15.57 7.47 -2.87
N GLY A 29 15.00 6.47 -3.52
CA GLY A 29 14.98 5.07 -3.09
C GLY A 29 13.72 4.67 -2.29
N ASP A 30 12.90 5.63 -1.84
CA ASP A 30 11.68 5.32 -1.10
C ASP A 30 10.56 4.83 -2.03
N VAL A 31 9.72 3.96 -1.48
CA VAL A 31 8.54 3.40 -2.15
C VAL A 31 7.32 3.60 -1.27
N LEU A 32 6.27 4.15 -1.87
CA LEU A 32 4.95 4.27 -1.25
C LEU A 32 4.02 3.24 -1.89
N MET A 33 3.43 2.41 -1.03
CA MET A 33 2.44 1.41 -1.43
C MET A 33 1.06 1.85 -0.93
N LEU A 34 0.10 1.95 -1.84
CA LEU A 34 -1.30 2.24 -1.53
C LEU A 34 -2.15 1.06 -2.01
N PHE A 35 -2.99 0.51 -1.13
CA PHE A 35 -3.81 -0.65 -1.44
C PHE A 35 -5.23 -0.49 -0.91
N THR A 36 -6.17 -1.22 -1.51
CA THR A 36 -7.53 -1.39 -0.96
C THR A 36 -7.51 -2.43 0.16
N ASP A 37 -8.45 -2.32 1.10
CA ASP A 37 -8.68 -3.31 2.15
C ASP A 37 -8.93 -4.71 1.56
N GLY A 38 -9.63 -4.84 0.44
CA GLY A 38 -9.80 -6.10 -0.29
C GLY A 38 -8.49 -6.79 -0.75
N LEU A 39 -7.33 -6.12 -0.67
CA LEU A 39 -6.02 -6.75 -0.88
C LEU A 39 -5.50 -7.51 0.35
N VAL A 40 -5.82 -7.01 1.56
CA VAL A 40 -5.26 -7.50 2.83
C VAL A 40 -6.30 -8.20 3.71
N GLU A 41 -7.59 -7.88 3.54
CA GLU A 41 -8.70 -8.52 4.24
C GLU A 41 -9.17 -9.76 3.48
N THR A 42 -9.26 -10.89 4.18
CA THR A 42 -9.97 -12.08 3.71
C THR A 42 -10.85 -12.60 4.83
N ALA A 43 -11.90 -13.35 4.51
CA ALA A 43 -12.85 -13.88 5.50
C ALA A 43 -12.19 -14.67 6.66
N GLU A 44 -10.96 -15.13 6.47
CA GLU A 44 -10.21 -15.96 7.42
C GLU A 44 -8.94 -15.27 7.96
N ARG A 45 -8.57 -14.07 7.51
CA ARG A 45 -7.30 -13.41 7.87
C ARG A 45 -7.47 -11.95 8.28
N ASP A 46 -6.67 -11.58 9.28
CA ASP A 46 -6.57 -10.21 9.77
C ASP A 46 -5.77 -9.34 8.79
N ILE A 47 -6.15 -8.06 8.70
CA ILE A 47 -5.45 -6.98 7.99
C ILE A 47 -3.95 -7.01 8.29
N VAL A 48 -3.57 -7.21 9.55
CA VAL A 48 -2.17 -7.18 9.98
C VAL A 48 -1.37 -8.28 9.29
N GLU A 49 -1.94 -9.48 9.19
CA GLU A 49 -1.30 -10.63 8.51
C GLU A 49 -1.16 -10.38 7.01
N GLY A 50 -2.17 -9.77 6.39
CA GLY A 50 -2.13 -9.35 4.98
C GLY A 50 -1.02 -8.33 4.71
N ILE A 51 -0.84 -7.36 5.61
CA ILE A 51 0.23 -6.34 5.52
C ILE A 51 1.62 -6.98 5.69
N ASP A 52 1.79 -7.88 6.67
CA ASP A 52 3.07 -8.55 6.90
C ASP A 52 3.49 -9.38 5.68
N ARG A 53 2.55 -10.09 5.07
CA ARG A 53 2.80 -10.86 3.85
C ARG A 53 3.14 -9.95 2.67
N LEU A 54 2.39 -8.87 2.47
CA LEU A 54 2.66 -7.90 1.40
C LEU A 54 4.04 -7.26 1.56
N THR A 55 4.42 -6.93 2.79
CA THR A 55 5.73 -6.36 3.12
C THR A 55 6.85 -7.37 2.88
N GLY A 56 6.65 -8.64 3.27
CA GLY A 56 7.63 -9.71 3.03
C GLY A 56 7.84 -10.03 1.55
N GLU A 57 6.79 -9.97 0.74
CA GLU A 57 6.91 -10.12 -0.72
C GLU A 57 7.57 -8.88 -1.36
N ALA A 58 7.25 -7.68 -0.87
CA ALA A 58 7.88 -6.43 -1.31
C ALA A 58 9.38 -6.39 -1.03
N ASP A 59 9.85 -6.99 0.07
CA ASP A 59 11.27 -7.05 0.44
C ASP A 59 12.15 -7.68 -0.66
N ARG A 60 11.59 -8.63 -1.42
CA ARG A 60 12.28 -9.26 -2.56
C ARG A 60 12.58 -8.28 -3.71
N TYR A 61 11.82 -7.20 -3.80
CA TYR A 61 11.95 -6.19 -4.85
C TYR A 61 12.82 -4.99 -4.42
N VAL A 62 13.14 -4.87 -3.13
CA VAL A 62 14.00 -3.78 -2.61
C VAL A 62 15.39 -3.79 -3.28
N ALA A 63 15.93 -4.98 -3.55
CA ALA A 63 17.24 -5.13 -4.20
C ALA A 63 17.22 -4.91 -5.73
N GLY A 64 16.10 -5.17 -6.39
CA GLY A 64 15.98 -5.18 -7.86
C GLY A 64 15.16 -4.03 -8.46
N GLY A 65 14.50 -3.24 -7.62
CA GLY A 65 13.52 -2.24 -8.01
C GLY A 65 12.11 -2.82 -8.13
N PHE A 66 11.12 -1.93 -7.98
CA PHE A 66 9.70 -2.28 -7.94
C PHE A 66 9.01 -2.21 -9.31
N HIS A 67 9.77 -2.09 -10.40
CA HIS A 67 9.22 -2.03 -11.74
C HIS A 67 8.53 -3.35 -12.10
N GLY A 68 7.21 -3.31 -12.34
CA GLY A 68 6.42 -4.52 -12.57
C GLY A 68 6.08 -5.34 -11.32
N ALA A 69 6.55 -4.93 -10.12
CA ALA A 69 6.29 -5.65 -8.87
C ALA A 69 4.81 -5.63 -8.48
N ALA A 70 4.05 -4.61 -8.88
CA ALA A 70 2.63 -4.45 -8.50
C ALA A 70 1.79 -5.70 -8.86
N TRP A 71 1.97 -6.23 -10.06
CA TRP A 71 1.25 -7.43 -10.51
C TRP A 71 1.61 -8.66 -9.68
N HIS A 72 2.91 -8.87 -9.45
CA HIS A 72 3.41 -10.01 -8.68
C HIS A 72 2.98 -9.93 -7.20
N LEU A 73 2.96 -8.73 -6.62
CA LEU A 73 2.50 -8.52 -5.25
C LEU A 73 1.01 -8.80 -5.09
N ILE A 74 0.17 -8.35 -6.04
CA ILE A 74 -1.27 -8.67 -6.04
C ILE A 74 -1.50 -10.18 -6.11
N GLU A 75 -0.82 -10.87 -7.03
CA GLU A 75 -0.94 -12.33 -7.21
C GLU A 75 -0.43 -13.11 -5.99
N ALA A 76 0.67 -12.68 -5.37
CA ALA A 76 1.26 -13.36 -4.23
C ALA A 76 0.37 -13.25 -2.98
N VAL A 77 -0.21 -12.07 -2.72
CA VAL A 77 -0.94 -11.81 -1.47
C VAL A 77 -2.39 -12.28 -1.55
N ALA A 78 -3.05 -12.09 -2.70
CA ALA A 78 -4.51 -12.19 -2.78
C ALA A 78 -5.04 -13.28 -3.71
N LYS A 79 -4.28 -14.36 -3.96
CA LYS A 79 -4.65 -15.42 -4.93
C LYS A 79 -6.10 -15.95 -4.84
N ASP A 80 -6.74 -15.94 -3.68
CA ASP A 80 -8.07 -16.54 -3.43
C ASP A 80 -9.14 -15.57 -2.86
N VAL A 81 -9.08 -14.26 -3.13
CA VAL A 81 -9.95 -13.24 -2.48
C VAL A 81 -11.05 -12.69 -3.42
N ASN A 82 -12.33 -12.87 -3.12
CA ASN A 82 -13.40 -12.52 -4.07
C ASN A 82 -13.81 -11.03 -4.09
N ASP A 83 -12.99 -10.13 -3.55
CA ASP A 83 -13.27 -8.69 -3.40
C ASP A 83 -12.43 -7.82 -4.35
N ASP A 84 -12.77 -6.53 -4.50
CA ASP A 84 -12.07 -5.59 -5.37
C ASP A 84 -10.65 -5.28 -4.88
N ARG A 85 -9.65 -5.55 -5.72
CA ARG A 85 -8.22 -5.44 -5.36
C ARG A 85 -7.52 -4.37 -6.19
N ALA A 86 -6.88 -3.42 -5.52
CA ALA A 86 -5.98 -2.48 -6.18
C ALA A 86 -4.70 -2.30 -5.37
N LEU A 87 -3.58 -2.20 -6.08
CA LEU A 87 -2.27 -1.84 -5.52
C LEU A 87 -1.64 -0.78 -6.43
N LEU A 88 -1.29 0.36 -5.84
CA LEU A 88 -0.54 1.43 -6.48
C LEU A 88 0.83 1.54 -5.82
N LEU A 89 1.88 1.43 -6.64
CA LEU A 89 3.25 1.64 -6.23
C LEU A 89 3.75 2.97 -6.77
N VAL A 90 4.19 3.85 -5.88
CA VAL A 90 4.89 5.09 -6.24
C VAL A 90 6.33 4.94 -5.78
N CYS A 91 7.24 4.82 -6.74
CA CYS A 91 8.66 4.69 -6.47
C CYS A 91 9.33 6.02 -6.78
N ARG A 92 10.15 6.53 -5.86
CA ARG A 92 11.05 7.63 -6.17
C ARG A 92 12.41 7.04 -6.46
N ASP A 93 12.81 7.08 -7.74
CA ASP A 93 14.13 6.59 -8.11
C ASP A 93 15.23 7.29 -7.29
N GLY A 94 16.15 6.48 -6.78
CA GLY A 94 17.43 6.96 -6.26
C GLY A 94 18.21 7.68 -7.37
N PRO A 95 19.21 8.53 -7.04
CA PRO A 95 20.22 8.83 -8.05
C PRO A 95 20.73 7.50 -8.59
N THR A 96 20.55 7.27 -9.90
CA THR A 96 21.11 6.10 -10.57
C THR A 96 22.58 6.09 -10.19
N ALA A 97 23.04 5.07 -9.48
CA ALA A 97 24.47 4.89 -9.28
C ALA A 97 25.04 4.85 -10.71
N ALA A 98 25.74 5.92 -11.10
CA ALA A 98 26.31 6.02 -12.44
C ALA A 98 27.07 4.73 -12.69
N ALA A 99 26.72 4.05 -13.78
CA ALA A 99 27.41 2.85 -14.23
C ALA A 99 28.92 3.11 -14.14
N ARG A 100 29.59 2.34 -13.27
CA ARG A 100 31.05 2.25 -13.24
C ARG A 100 31.50 1.27 -14.30
#